data_AF-A0A842I5X2-F1
#
_entry.id   AF-A0A842I5X2-F1
#
_cell.length_a   1.000
_cell.length_b   1.000
_cell.length_c   1.000
_cell.angle_alpha   90.00
_cell.angle_beta   90.00
_cell.angle_gamma   90.00
#
_symmetry.space_group_name_H-M   'P 1'
#
loop_
_entity.id
_entity.type
_entity.pdbx_description
1 polymer ?
#
loop_
_entity_poly.entity_id
_entity_poly.type
_entity_poly.pdbx_seq_one_letter_code
_entity_poly.pdbx_strand_id
1 'polypeptide(L)'
;MLRKGDLALDLGANMGVVTDILARTGADVVAFEPDPWAFAKLTERFADTPNVTLVNAAVGIGSGTVRLMRAQNFGDNPLGASVKSTILDGGRQIDAENAVDVPLVDFPAYLTERLAERPEIAFVKMDIEGAELDILEALDAGGFFDRIRVLVAETHERKFRDLRPRFRALRQGFAAKYDPNRVSLDWI
;
A
#
# COMPACT_ATOMS: atom_id res chain seq x y z
N MET A 1 -19.68 -5.26 -1.07
CA MET A 1 -19.22 -5.88 -2.32
C MET A 1 -18.90 -4.77 -3.31
N LEU A 2 -17.73 -4.80 -3.96
CA LEU A 2 -17.34 -3.80 -4.96
C LEU A 2 -18.08 -4.01 -6.27
N ARG A 3 -18.23 -2.96 -7.07
CA ARG A 3 -18.94 -2.96 -8.36
C ARG A 3 -18.39 -1.91 -9.32
N LYS A 4 -18.84 -1.97 -10.57
CA LYS A 4 -18.57 -0.92 -11.57
C LYS A 4 -18.92 0.48 -11.04
N GLY A 5 -18.00 1.42 -11.24
CA GLY A 5 -18.08 2.81 -10.74
C GLY A 5 -17.41 3.03 -9.37
N ASP A 6 -17.17 1.96 -8.61
CA ASP A 6 -16.33 2.04 -7.42
C ASP A 6 -14.86 2.22 -7.81
N LEU A 7 -14.10 2.93 -6.97
CA LEU A 7 -12.64 3.04 -7.08
C LEU A 7 -11.99 2.26 -5.93
N ALA A 8 -11.11 1.31 -6.27
CA ALA A 8 -10.32 0.53 -5.34
C ALA A 8 -8.82 0.86 -5.52
N LEU A 9 -8.11 1.00 -4.40
CA LEU A 9 -6.66 1.26 -4.37
C LEU A 9 -5.96 0.06 -3.75
N ASP A 10 -4.96 -0.48 -4.44
CA ASP A 10 -4.12 -1.60 -3.98
C ASP A 10 -2.70 -1.09 -3.80
N LEU A 11 -2.30 -0.87 -2.55
CA LEU A 11 -0.98 -0.37 -2.20
C LEU A 11 -0.09 -1.54 -1.80
N GLY A 12 1.04 -1.69 -2.51
CA GLY A 12 1.88 -2.88 -2.44
C GLY A 12 1.22 -4.04 -3.16
N ALA A 13 0.90 -3.81 -4.44
CA ALA A 13 0.19 -4.77 -5.26
C ALA A 13 1.03 -6.04 -5.55
N ASN A 14 2.35 -5.97 -5.43
CA ASN A 14 3.28 -7.06 -5.78
C ASN A 14 2.97 -7.57 -7.20
N MET A 15 2.78 -8.87 -7.37
CA MET A 15 2.38 -9.48 -8.65
C MET A 15 0.86 -9.50 -8.87
N GLY A 16 0.09 -8.82 -8.02
CA GLY A 16 -1.32 -8.48 -8.23
C GLY A 16 -2.33 -9.58 -7.96
N VAL A 17 -2.07 -10.42 -6.95
CA VAL A 17 -3.05 -11.40 -6.46
C VAL A 17 -4.32 -10.70 -5.97
N VAL A 18 -4.18 -9.65 -5.17
CA VAL A 18 -5.31 -8.85 -4.66
C VAL A 18 -5.91 -8.01 -5.79
N THR A 19 -5.07 -7.36 -6.60
CA THR A 19 -5.51 -6.59 -7.77
C THR A 19 -6.45 -7.39 -8.69
N ASP A 20 -6.18 -8.67 -8.96
CA ASP A 20 -7.03 -9.53 -9.80
C ASP A 20 -8.42 -9.74 -9.17
N ILE A 21 -8.47 -9.98 -7.86
CA ILE A 21 -9.75 -10.12 -7.14
C ILE A 21 -10.56 -8.82 -7.23
N LEU A 22 -9.91 -7.68 -7.00
CA LEU A 22 -10.57 -6.36 -7.08
C LEU A 22 -11.07 -6.08 -8.52
N ALA A 23 -10.24 -6.35 -9.53
CA ALA A 23 -10.57 -6.09 -10.93
C ALA A 23 -11.77 -6.89 -11.42
N ARG A 24 -11.91 -8.16 -10.98
CA ARG A 24 -13.05 -9.03 -11.32
C ARG A 24 -14.40 -8.53 -10.82
N THR A 25 -14.42 -7.61 -9.86
CA THR A 25 -15.67 -6.96 -9.40
C THR A 25 -16.19 -5.91 -10.39
N GLY A 26 -15.37 -5.52 -11.36
CA GLY A 26 -15.66 -4.46 -12.34
C GLY A 26 -15.40 -3.04 -11.81
N ALA A 27 -14.91 -2.89 -10.58
CA ALA A 27 -14.41 -1.61 -10.06
C ALA A 27 -13.21 -1.11 -10.85
N ASP A 28 -12.99 0.20 -10.85
CA ASP A 28 -11.73 0.78 -11.30
C ASP A 28 -10.67 0.52 -10.23
N VAL A 29 -9.53 -0.06 -10.60
CA VAL A 29 -8.46 -0.42 -9.67
C VAL A 29 -7.21 0.38 -10.01
N VAL A 30 -6.60 1.01 -9.01
CA VAL A 30 -5.24 1.57 -9.13
C VAL A 30 -4.32 0.77 -8.24
N ALA A 31 -3.32 0.14 -8.84
CA ALA A 31 -2.36 -0.73 -8.17
C ALA A 31 -0.96 -0.08 -8.16
N PHE A 32 -0.42 0.10 -6.96
CA PHE A 32 0.91 0.67 -6.73
C PHE A 32 1.88 -0.44 -6.36
N GLU A 33 2.98 -0.54 -7.10
CA GLU A 33 4.08 -1.46 -6.79
C GLU A 33 5.42 -0.77 -7.07
N PRO A 34 6.26 -0.54 -6.05
CA PRO A 34 7.53 0.18 -6.23
C PRO A 34 8.61 -0.66 -6.92
N ASP A 35 8.66 -1.97 -6.68
CA ASP A 35 9.76 -2.82 -7.13
C ASP A 35 9.68 -3.04 -8.65
N PRO A 36 10.69 -2.61 -9.45
CA PRO A 36 10.63 -2.76 -10.91
C PRO A 36 10.47 -4.21 -11.40
N TRP A 37 10.98 -5.20 -10.66
CA TRP A 37 10.83 -6.60 -11.03
C TRP A 37 9.40 -7.09 -10.79
N ALA A 38 8.83 -6.78 -9.62
CA ALA A 38 7.44 -7.15 -9.32
C ALA A 38 6.47 -6.39 -10.24
N PHE A 39 6.74 -5.10 -10.48
CA PHE A 39 5.96 -4.26 -11.37
C PHE A 39 5.96 -4.78 -12.82
N ALA A 40 7.06 -5.33 -13.31
CA ALA A 40 7.10 -5.97 -14.63
C ALA A 40 6.13 -7.17 -14.70
N LYS A 41 6.09 -8.00 -13.64
CA LYS A 41 5.15 -9.13 -13.55
C LYS A 41 3.69 -8.70 -13.38
N LEU A 42 3.46 -7.63 -12.62
CA LEU A 42 2.16 -7.00 -12.51
C LEU A 42 1.69 -6.48 -13.87
N THR A 43 2.58 -5.83 -14.63
CA THR A 43 2.30 -5.31 -15.97
C THR A 43 1.97 -6.43 -16.96
N GLU A 44 2.78 -7.50 -16.99
CA GLU A 44 2.49 -8.70 -17.80
C GLU A 44 1.10 -9.28 -17.47
N ARG A 45 0.74 -9.36 -16.18
CA ARG A 45 -0.53 -9.95 -15.72
C ARG A 45 -1.75 -9.14 -16.16
N PHE A 46 -1.67 -7.82 -16.14
CA PHE A 46 -2.83 -6.93 -16.37
C PHE A 46 -2.85 -6.23 -17.73
N ALA A 47 -2.00 -6.64 -18.68
CA ALA A 47 -1.91 -6.04 -20.02
C ALA A 47 -3.27 -5.91 -20.74
N ASP A 48 -4.16 -6.90 -20.56
CA ASP A 48 -5.48 -6.95 -21.18
C ASP A 48 -6.63 -6.64 -20.19
N THR A 49 -6.34 -5.99 -19.06
CA THR A 49 -7.33 -5.67 -18.02
C THR A 49 -7.60 -4.17 -17.96
N PRO A 50 -8.58 -3.63 -18.72
CA PRO A 50 -8.71 -2.19 -18.95
C PRO A 50 -9.18 -1.39 -17.73
N ASN A 51 -9.75 -2.04 -16.71
CA ASN A 51 -10.15 -1.39 -15.46
C ASN A 51 -9.04 -1.39 -14.40
N VAL A 52 -7.80 -1.73 -14.77
CA VAL A 52 -6.63 -1.68 -13.88
C VAL A 52 -5.64 -0.64 -14.40
N THR A 53 -5.29 0.30 -13.53
CA THR A 53 -4.20 1.26 -13.75
C THR A 53 -3.03 0.90 -12.86
N LEU A 54 -1.83 0.78 -13.44
CA LEU A 54 -0.62 0.40 -12.73
C LEU A 54 0.28 1.61 -12.50
N VAL A 55 0.81 1.77 -11.29
CA VAL A 55 1.72 2.86 -10.92
C VAL A 55 3.00 2.27 -10.33
N ASN A 56 4.14 2.44 -11.03
CA ASN A 56 5.44 1.97 -10.54
C ASN A 56 6.04 2.99 -9.57
N ALA A 57 5.51 3.03 -8.36
CA ALA A 57 5.94 3.95 -7.31
C ALA A 57 5.69 3.37 -5.92
N ALA A 58 6.52 3.79 -4.97
CA ALA A 58 6.21 3.66 -3.56
C ALA A 58 5.12 4.66 -3.18
N VAL A 59 4.39 4.36 -2.11
CA VAL A 59 3.41 5.27 -1.50
C VAL A 59 3.84 5.58 -0.08
N GLY A 60 3.71 6.86 0.29
CA GLY A 60 4.14 7.37 1.58
C GLY A 60 3.63 8.78 1.82
N ILE A 61 4.38 9.53 2.64
CA ILE A 61 4.16 10.96 2.90
C ILE A 61 5.19 11.77 2.10
N GLY A 62 4.72 12.79 1.38
CA GLY A 62 5.54 13.58 0.48
C GLY A 62 5.77 12.93 -0.90
N SER A 63 6.23 13.73 -1.85
CA SER A 63 6.53 13.31 -3.22
C SER A 63 8.02 13.39 -3.50
N GLY A 64 8.52 12.52 -4.38
CA GLY A 64 9.91 12.59 -4.84
C GLY A 64 10.46 11.23 -5.22
N THR A 65 11.69 10.96 -4.78
CA THR A 65 12.37 9.69 -4.98
C THR A 65 12.77 9.14 -3.62
N VAL A 66 12.55 7.84 -3.42
CA VAL A 66 12.91 7.13 -2.20
C VAL A 66 13.69 5.87 -2.55
N ARG A 67 14.50 5.43 -1.58
CA ARG A 67 15.30 4.22 -1.71
C ARG A 67 14.47 3.02 -1.26
N LEU A 68 14.06 2.17 -2.20
CA LEU A 68 13.44 0.88 -1.91
C LEU A 68 14.54 -0.14 -1.61
N MET A 69 14.62 -0.58 -0.37
CA MET A 69 15.57 -1.60 0.06
C MET A 69 14.92 -2.98 -0.03
N ARG A 70 15.55 -3.88 -0.80
CA ARG A 70 15.04 -5.24 -1.02
C ARG A 70 15.52 -6.19 0.09
N ALA A 71 14.86 -7.34 0.21
CA ALA A 71 15.32 -8.39 1.10
C ALA A 71 16.69 -8.96 0.66
N GLN A 72 17.49 -9.41 1.63
CA GLN A 72 18.86 -9.92 1.40
C GLN A 72 18.93 -11.04 0.36
N ASN A 73 17.92 -11.90 0.31
CA ASN A 73 17.87 -13.06 -0.60
C ASN A 73 17.20 -12.77 -1.95
N PHE A 74 17.00 -11.49 -2.30
CA PHE A 74 16.26 -11.14 -3.52
C PHE A 74 16.95 -11.62 -4.79
N GLY A 75 18.29 -11.62 -4.86
CA GLY A 75 19.01 -12.13 -6.03
C GLY A 75 18.75 -13.62 -6.29
N ASP A 76 18.63 -14.42 -5.23
CA ASP A 76 18.45 -15.88 -5.32
C ASP A 76 16.99 -16.30 -5.47
N ASN A 77 16.06 -15.53 -4.90
CA ASN A 77 14.63 -15.82 -4.93
C ASN A 77 13.78 -14.54 -5.00
N PRO A 78 13.76 -13.83 -6.15
CA PRO A 78 12.98 -12.59 -6.29
C PRO A 78 11.48 -12.79 -5.98
N LEU A 79 10.94 -13.95 -6.36
CA LEU A 79 9.53 -14.31 -6.16
C LEU A 79 9.15 -14.25 -4.68
N GLY A 80 9.87 -14.96 -3.82
CA GLY A 80 9.59 -14.99 -2.38
C GLY A 80 10.16 -13.81 -1.59
N ALA A 81 11.04 -13.01 -2.19
CA ALA A 81 11.71 -11.88 -1.53
C ALA A 81 11.03 -10.53 -1.81
N SER A 82 10.32 -10.39 -2.94
CA SER A 82 9.63 -9.15 -3.32
C SER A 82 8.58 -8.71 -2.30
N VAL A 83 7.95 -9.66 -1.60
CA VAL A 83 6.97 -9.43 -0.51
C VAL A 83 7.60 -8.96 0.80
N LYS A 84 8.79 -8.35 0.77
CA LYS A 84 9.51 -7.90 1.98
C LYS A 84 10.26 -6.59 1.77
N SER A 85 10.25 -6.03 0.57
CA SER A 85 10.96 -4.79 0.24
C SER A 85 10.35 -3.62 1.03
N THR A 86 11.16 -2.68 1.51
CA THR A 86 10.66 -1.55 2.31
C THR A 86 11.41 -0.25 1.99
N ILE A 87 10.73 0.88 2.21
CA ILE A 87 11.32 2.22 2.10
C ILE A 87 11.78 2.79 3.46
N LEU A 88 11.58 2.04 4.55
CA LEU A 88 11.96 2.45 5.90
C LEU A 88 13.28 1.82 6.34
N ASP A 89 14.14 2.64 6.96
CA ASP A 89 15.37 2.17 7.60
C ASP A 89 15.08 1.27 8.81
N GLY A 90 16.05 0.42 9.14
CA GLY A 90 15.99 -0.43 10.35
C GLY A 90 15.10 -1.68 10.21
N GLY A 91 14.63 -1.99 9.01
CA GLY A 91 13.89 -3.22 8.72
C GLY A 91 14.75 -4.48 8.87
N ARG A 92 14.21 -5.50 9.55
CA ARG A 92 14.91 -6.79 9.72
C ARG A 92 15.02 -7.54 8.38
N GLN A 93 16.18 -8.16 8.11
CA GLN A 93 16.47 -8.96 6.89
C GLN A 93 16.44 -8.16 5.58
N ILE A 94 16.63 -6.85 5.67
CA ILE A 94 16.77 -5.95 4.53
C ILE A 94 18.25 -5.80 4.20
N ASP A 95 18.55 -5.72 2.92
CA ASP A 95 19.87 -5.36 2.43
C ASP A 95 19.86 -3.93 1.93
N ALA A 96 20.51 -3.05 2.69
CA ALA A 96 20.64 -1.66 2.30
C ALA A 96 21.59 -1.48 1.10
N GLU A 97 22.38 -2.47 0.69
CA GLU A 97 23.20 -2.40 -0.52
C GLU A 97 22.39 -2.80 -1.76
N ASN A 98 21.46 -3.74 -1.62
CA ASN A 98 20.49 -4.13 -2.66
C ASN A 98 19.25 -3.23 -2.66
N ALA A 99 19.47 -1.94 -2.93
CA ALA A 99 18.40 -0.97 -2.99
C ALA A 99 18.30 -0.29 -4.35
N VAL A 100 17.10 0.11 -4.71
CA VAL A 100 16.78 0.80 -5.96
C VAL A 100 16.03 2.09 -5.68
N ASP A 101 16.38 3.14 -6.39
CA ASP A 101 15.66 4.41 -6.31
C ASP A 101 14.35 4.32 -7.09
N VAL A 102 13.24 4.65 -6.44
CA VAL A 102 11.90 4.57 -7.00
C VAL A 102 11.14 5.86 -6.76
N PRO A 103 10.18 6.22 -7.62
CA PRO A 103 9.28 7.34 -7.34
C PRO A 103 8.51 7.12 -6.03
N LEU A 104 8.28 8.20 -5.30
CA LEU A 104 7.41 8.24 -4.12
C LEU A 104 6.20 9.11 -4.43
N VAL A 105 5.01 8.55 -4.22
CA VAL A 105 3.73 9.25 -4.30
C VAL A 105 3.27 9.62 -2.90
N ASP A 106 2.96 10.91 -2.72
CA ASP A 106 2.26 11.40 -1.54
C ASP A 106 0.82 10.88 -1.54
N PHE A 107 0.53 9.91 -0.66
CA PHE A 107 -0.77 9.25 -0.66
C PHE A 107 -1.93 10.15 -0.20
N PRO A 108 -1.80 10.95 0.88
CA PRO A 108 -2.82 11.97 1.22
C PRO A 108 -3.11 12.97 0.09
N ALA A 109 -2.09 13.45 -0.62
CA ALA A 109 -2.29 14.33 -1.76
C ALA A 109 -3.01 13.60 -2.92
N TYR A 110 -2.58 12.37 -3.23
CA TYR A 110 -3.22 11.52 -4.22
C TYR A 110 -4.71 11.28 -3.90
N LEU A 111 -5.04 11.00 -2.64
CA LEU A 111 -6.44 10.85 -2.22
C LEU A 111 -7.23 12.14 -2.39
N THR A 112 -6.64 13.29 -2.08
CA THR A 112 -7.28 14.60 -2.26
C THR A 112 -7.68 14.82 -3.72
N GLU A 113 -6.78 14.52 -4.65
CA GLU A 113 -7.06 14.61 -6.10
C GLU A 113 -8.19 13.67 -6.52
N ARG A 114 -8.14 12.39 -6.10
CA ARG A 114 -9.19 11.42 -6.45
C ARG A 114 -10.55 11.75 -5.84
N LEU A 115 -10.58 12.30 -4.63
CA LEU A 115 -11.80 12.71 -3.93
C LEU A 115 -12.39 14.02 -4.47
N ALA A 116 -11.63 14.78 -5.27
CA ALA A 116 -12.17 15.89 -6.07
C ALA A 116 -12.93 15.39 -7.30
N GLU A 117 -12.53 14.23 -7.84
CA GLU A 117 -13.16 13.59 -9.01
C GLU A 117 -14.31 12.66 -8.61
N ARG A 118 -14.29 12.10 -7.40
CA ARG A 118 -15.24 11.08 -6.92
C ARG A 118 -15.73 11.36 -5.50
N PRO A 119 -16.99 11.00 -5.18
CA PRO A 119 -17.55 11.22 -3.86
C PRO A 119 -16.93 10.30 -2.79
N GLU A 120 -16.34 9.16 -3.12
CA GLU A 120 -15.69 8.27 -2.16
C GLU A 120 -14.62 7.40 -2.80
N ILE A 121 -13.71 6.87 -1.97
CA ILE A 121 -12.88 5.70 -2.31
C ILE A 121 -13.56 4.48 -1.70
N ALA A 122 -13.89 3.52 -2.54
CA ALA A 122 -14.70 2.37 -2.15
C ALA A 122 -13.91 1.33 -1.35
N PHE A 123 -12.61 1.20 -1.63
CA PHE A 123 -11.74 0.24 -0.96
C PHE A 123 -10.27 0.67 -1.04
N VAL A 124 -9.53 0.49 0.05
CA VAL A 124 -8.06 0.64 0.08
C VAL A 124 -7.47 -0.61 0.74
N LYS A 125 -6.57 -1.31 0.06
CA LYS A 125 -5.67 -2.29 0.66
C LYS A 125 -4.29 -1.66 0.81
N MET A 126 -3.70 -1.80 1.99
CA MET A 126 -2.40 -1.22 2.30
C MET A 126 -1.49 -2.24 2.98
N ASP A 127 -0.49 -2.69 2.25
CA ASP A 127 0.52 -3.63 2.74
C ASP A 127 1.80 -3.26 1.99
N ILE A 128 2.57 -2.39 2.63
CA ILE A 128 3.71 -1.66 2.06
C ILE A 128 4.92 -1.74 2.98
N GLU A 129 4.97 -2.83 3.76
CA GLU A 129 6.15 -3.28 4.48
C GLU A 129 6.74 -2.26 5.47
N GLY A 130 5.88 -1.47 6.12
CA GLY A 130 6.23 -0.58 7.24
C GLY A 130 5.79 0.87 7.08
N ALA A 131 5.66 1.33 5.84
CA ALA A 131 5.30 2.72 5.56
C ALA A 131 3.84 3.07 5.92
N GLU A 132 3.06 2.09 6.41
CA GLU A 132 1.66 2.29 6.78
C GLU A 132 1.49 3.29 7.93
N LEU A 133 2.43 3.31 8.88
CA LEU A 133 2.29 4.09 10.12
C LEU A 133 2.06 5.57 9.85
N ASP A 134 2.98 6.22 9.12
CA ASP A 134 2.90 7.65 8.87
C ASP A 134 1.72 7.99 7.95
N ILE A 135 1.37 7.10 7.00
CA ILE A 135 0.19 7.28 6.15
C ILE A 135 -1.08 7.23 7.00
N LEU A 136 -1.28 6.20 7.82
CA LEU A 136 -2.48 6.02 8.63
C LEU A 136 -2.67 7.18 9.63
N GLU A 137 -1.59 7.66 10.25
CA GLU A 137 -1.63 8.85 11.11
C GLU A 137 -2.05 10.11 10.33
N ALA A 138 -1.53 10.30 9.12
CA ALA A 138 -1.91 11.44 8.27
C ALA A 138 -3.36 11.34 7.77
N LEU A 139 -3.83 10.14 7.43
CA LEU A 139 -5.22 9.92 7.02
C LEU A 139 -6.20 10.21 8.17
N ASP A 140 -5.83 9.82 9.39
CA ASP A 140 -6.62 10.07 10.60
C ASP A 140 -6.73 11.57 10.89
N ALA A 141 -5.58 12.27 10.88
CA ALA A 141 -5.50 13.70 11.11
C ALA A 141 -6.21 14.51 10.01
N GLY A 142 -6.18 14.03 8.76
CA GLY A 142 -6.83 14.66 7.61
C GLY A 142 -8.31 14.33 7.44
N GLY A 143 -8.89 13.46 8.28
CA GLY A 143 -10.31 13.08 8.18
C GLY A 143 -10.68 12.24 6.95
N PHE A 144 -9.70 11.58 6.32
CA PHE A 144 -9.93 10.84 5.08
C PHE A 144 -10.85 9.62 5.26
N PHE A 145 -10.90 9.04 6.45
CA PHE A 145 -11.73 7.87 6.75
C PHE A 145 -13.25 8.13 6.62
N ASP A 146 -13.70 9.38 6.59
CA ASP A 146 -15.11 9.70 6.30
C ASP A 146 -15.46 9.49 4.82
N ARG A 147 -14.45 9.48 3.95
CA ARG A 147 -14.57 9.37 2.49
C ARG A 147 -13.98 8.08 1.94
N ILE A 148 -13.43 7.23 2.81
CA ILE A 148 -13.02 5.85 2.51
C ILE A 148 -14.05 4.90 3.10
N ARG A 149 -14.70 4.13 2.22
CA ARG A 149 -15.75 3.20 2.65
C ARG A 149 -15.18 2.03 3.46
N VAL A 150 -14.12 1.40 2.95
CA VAL A 150 -13.38 0.33 3.62
C VAL A 150 -11.87 0.52 3.40
N LEU A 151 -11.08 0.40 4.46
CA LEU A 151 -9.63 0.29 4.43
C LEU A 151 -9.19 -0.96 5.18
N VAL A 152 -8.32 -1.75 4.56
CA VAL A 152 -7.62 -2.87 5.19
C VAL A 152 -6.12 -2.62 5.09
N ALA A 153 -5.40 -2.83 6.17
CA ALA A 153 -3.95 -2.69 6.20
C ALA A 153 -3.27 -3.82 6.96
N GLU A 154 -2.07 -4.21 6.51
CA GLU A 154 -1.14 -5.03 7.29
C GLU A 154 -0.14 -4.08 7.97
N THR A 155 -0.05 -4.13 9.30
CA THR A 155 0.96 -3.34 10.02
C THR A 155 2.20 -4.19 10.30
N HIS A 156 3.37 -3.60 10.06
CA HIS A 156 4.65 -4.32 10.10
C HIS A 156 5.45 -4.06 11.38
N GLU A 157 4.82 -3.88 12.54
CA GLU A 157 5.51 -3.54 13.80
C GLU A 157 6.53 -4.59 14.26
N ARG A 158 6.37 -5.84 13.83
CA ARG A 158 7.32 -6.91 14.15
C ARG A 158 8.66 -6.70 13.47
N LYS A 159 8.67 -6.04 12.30
CA LYS A 159 9.83 -5.73 11.46
C LYS A 159 10.66 -4.56 12.00
N PHE A 160 10.00 -3.55 12.59
CA PHE A 160 10.62 -2.32 13.07
C PHE A 160 10.50 -2.18 14.59
N ARG A 161 11.54 -2.62 15.33
CA ARG A 161 11.52 -2.62 16.80
C ARG A 161 11.23 -1.25 17.39
N ASP A 162 11.84 -0.21 16.82
CA ASP A 162 11.80 1.14 17.38
C ASP A 162 10.46 1.84 17.10
N LEU A 163 9.70 1.36 16.09
CA LEU A 163 8.35 1.86 15.78
C LEU A 163 7.23 1.16 16.56
N ARG A 164 7.52 0.05 17.26
CA ARG A 164 6.50 -0.73 18.00
C ARG A 164 5.65 0.09 18.96
N PRO A 165 6.20 1.05 19.74
CA PRO A 165 5.37 1.87 20.62
C PRO A 165 4.36 2.73 19.83
N ARG A 166 4.76 3.30 18.68
CA ARG A 166 3.88 4.10 17.81
C ARG A 166 2.81 3.23 17.16
N PHE A 167 3.17 2.10 16.58
CA PHE A 167 2.18 1.15 16.05
C PHE A 167 1.17 0.70 17.11
N ARG A 168 1.61 0.45 18.34
CA ARG A 168 0.69 0.10 19.44
C ARG A 168 -0.29 1.23 19.72
N ALA A 169 0.19 2.47 19.80
CA ALA A 169 -0.66 3.64 20.04
C ALA A 169 -1.66 3.85 18.89
N LEU A 170 -1.20 3.75 17.63
CA LEU A 170 -2.04 3.81 16.44
C LEU A 170 -3.17 2.78 16.51
N ARG A 171 -2.82 1.50 16.71
CA ARG A 171 -3.80 0.40 16.75
C ARG A 171 -4.82 0.57 17.88
N GLN A 172 -4.39 1.02 19.06
CA GLN A 172 -5.29 1.32 20.18
C GLN A 172 -6.23 2.47 19.86
N GLY A 173 -5.73 3.55 19.27
CA GLY A 173 -6.55 4.70 18.86
C GLY A 173 -7.57 4.32 17.79
N PHE A 174 -7.14 3.58 16.77
CA PHE A 174 -8.00 3.13 15.67
C PHE A 174 -9.09 2.18 16.16
N ALA A 175 -8.77 1.23 17.04
CA ALA A 175 -9.75 0.32 17.64
C ALA A 175 -10.82 1.05 18.48
N ALA A 176 -10.48 2.21 19.05
CA ALA A 176 -11.43 3.05 19.80
C ALA A 176 -12.26 3.98 18.90
N LYS A 177 -11.75 4.34 17.71
CA LYS A 177 -12.32 5.37 16.84
C LYS A 177 -13.13 4.81 15.66
N TYR A 178 -12.73 3.67 15.11
CA TYR A 178 -13.26 3.17 13.85
C TYR A 178 -13.94 1.80 13.99
N ASP A 179 -14.99 1.58 13.20
CA ASP A 179 -15.62 0.26 13.05
C ASP A 179 -14.62 -0.70 12.38
N PRO A 180 -14.30 -1.87 12.98
CA PRO A 180 -13.36 -2.82 12.40
C PRO A 180 -13.80 -3.40 11.06
N ASN A 181 -15.09 -3.31 10.70
CA ASN A 181 -15.59 -3.68 9.37
C ASN A 181 -15.32 -2.61 8.31
N ARG A 182 -14.96 -1.39 8.73
CA ARG A 182 -14.60 -0.27 7.85
C ARG A 182 -13.11 0.00 7.84
N VAL A 183 -12.43 -0.10 8.97
CA VAL A 183 -10.98 0.11 9.08
C VAL A 183 -10.38 -1.06 9.85
N SER A 184 -9.72 -1.96 9.13
CA SER A 184 -9.06 -3.12 9.70
C SER A 184 -7.55 -2.99 9.53
N LEU A 185 -6.80 -3.22 10.61
CA LEU A 185 -5.33 -3.24 10.59
C LEU A 185 -4.79 -4.68 10.69
N ASP A 186 -5.63 -5.68 10.40
CA ASP A 186 -5.33 -7.11 10.56
C ASP A 186 -5.34 -7.85 9.21
N TRP A 187 -5.01 -7.16 8.11
CA TRP A 187 -4.80 -7.81 6.82
C TRP A 187 -3.58 -8.75 6.90
N ILE A 188 -3.68 -9.93 6.27
CA ILE A 188 -2.64 -10.98 6.17
C ILE A 188 -2.75 -11.63 4.78
#